data_AF-U7KCX2-F1
#
_entry.id   AF-U7KCX2-F1
#
_cell.length_a   1.000
_cell.length_b   1.000
_cell.length_c   1.000
_cell.angle_alpha   90.00
_cell.angle_beta   90.00
_cell.angle_gamma   90.00
#
_symmetry.space_group_name_H-M   'P 1'
#
loop_
_entity.id
_entity.type
_entity.pdbx_description
1 polymer ?
#
loop_
_entity_poly.entity_id
_entity_poly.type
_entity_poly.pdbx_seq_one_letter_code
_entity_poly.pdbx_strand_id
1 'polypeptide(L)'
;MSARLILDDEPGSWVEFTCGRRRFTARRDPMWLGHDDLPELLVNPRLLWWLMDDDSRIKSMTTAMINGGVDDQLVAYLEAVGLSIFKLALATHALEDADLLEVDLLRIGVDIRDWLDPEGPLSTRRVVALYQDLLDRPETRVGAKRFDVKPIDKAGLAAVLFHTSFMDQGFEHSFIKSPTDLEQEAEQARIAAQKRERMTQDRRRVLSDGSGRSFESSQSESLRMLEELEPT
;
A
#
# COMPACT_ATOMS: atom_id res chain seq x y z
N MET A 1 -5.87 -5.39 3.81
CA MET A 1 -4.72 -4.87 4.58
C MET A 1 -5.17 -3.60 5.30
N SER A 2 -5.03 -3.50 6.62
CA SER A 2 -5.52 -2.33 7.36
C SER A 2 -4.49 -1.20 7.30
N ALA A 3 -4.85 -0.06 6.72
CA ALA A 3 -3.99 1.13 6.63
C ALA A 3 -3.47 1.61 8.00
N ARG A 4 -4.16 1.26 9.09
CA ARG A 4 -3.72 1.54 10.48
C ARG A 4 -2.40 0.86 10.83
N LEU A 5 -2.18 -0.37 10.38
CA LEU A 5 -0.97 -1.13 10.72
C LEU A 5 0.31 -0.52 10.14
N ILE A 6 0.19 0.28 9.07
CA ILE A 6 1.30 0.98 8.41
C ILE A 6 1.63 2.30 9.12
N LEU A 7 0.64 2.89 9.81
CA LEU A 7 0.79 4.16 10.53
C LEU A 7 1.27 3.94 11.99
N ASP A 8 0.99 2.78 12.58
CA ASP A 8 1.36 2.42 13.96
C ASP A 8 2.67 1.61 14.06
N ASP A 9 3.70 2.00 13.29
CA ASP A 9 5.02 1.35 13.31
C ASP A 9 5.90 1.94 14.43
N GLU A 10 5.66 1.52 15.67
CA GLU A 10 6.58 1.82 16.77
C GLU A 10 7.80 0.89 16.74
N PRO A 11 9.03 1.43 16.78
CA PRO A 11 10.24 0.63 16.85
C PRO A 11 10.26 -0.29 18.07
N GLY A 12 10.75 -1.52 17.88
CA GLY A 12 10.83 -2.53 18.95
C GLY A 12 9.49 -3.07 19.47
N SER A 13 8.37 -2.72 18.84
CA SER A 13 7.05 -3.21 19.22
C SER A 13 6.90 -4.73 19.04
N TRP A 14 6.00 -5.31 19.84
CA TRP A 14 5.63 -6.71 19.78
C TRP A 14 4.28 -6.88 19.08
N VAL A 15 4.05 -8.06 18.52
CA VAL A 15 2.78 -8.46 17.92
C VAL A 15 2.35 -9.80 18.50
N GLU A 16 1.06 -9.93 18.78
CA GLU A 16 0.45 -11.21 19.11
C GLU A 16 -0.17 -11.82 17.84
N PHE A 17 0.02 -13.13 17.66
CA PHE A 17 -0.60 -13.87 16.57
C PHE A 17 -1.04 -15.25 17.04
N THR A 18 -2.01 -15.82 16.33
CA THR A 18 -2.58 -17.12 16.65
C THR A 18 -2.26 -18.11 15.55
N CYS A 19 -1.73 -19.27 15.92
CA CYS A 19 -1.60 -20.41 15.03
C CYS A 19 -2.28 -21.63 15.66
N GLY A 20 -3.28 -22.18 14.96
CA GLY A 20 -4.18 -23.18 15.52
C GLY A 20 -4.94 -22.65 16.73
N ARG A 21 -4.75 -23.28 17.90
CA ARG A 21 -5.38 -22.88 19.18
C ARG A 21 -4.43 -22.20 20.15
N ARG A 22 -3.22 -21.86 19.70
CA ARG A 22 -2.17 -21.25 20.55
C ARG A 22 -1.96 -19.80 20.15
N ARG A 23 -1.64 -18.98 21.14
CA ARG A 23 -1.20 -17.59 20.96
C ARG A 23 0.30 -17.52 21.16
N PHE A 24 0.94 -16.69 20.33
CA PHE A 24 2.36 -16.43 20.33
C PHE A 24 2.59 -14.93 20.26
N THR A 25 3.70 -14.49 20.80
CA THR A 25 4.16 -13.11 20.81
C THR A 25 5.53 -13.05 20.15
N ALA A 26 5.69 -12.16 19.18
CA ALA A 26 6.94 -11.96 18.45
C ALA A 26 7.21 -10.48 18.18
N ARG A 27 8.45 -10.14 17.83
CA ARG A 27 8.81 -8.81 17.34
C ARG A 27 7.96 -8.48 16.13
N ARG A 28 7.46 -7.25 16.05
CA ARG A 28 6.55 -6.82 14.98
C ARG A 28 7.25 -6.62 13.64
N ASP A 29 8.56 -6.38 13.65
CA ASP A 29 9.37 -6.26 12.45
C ASP A 29 10.34 -7.45 12.34
N PRO A 30 10.31 -8.23 11.24
CA PRO A 30 11.25 -9.33 11.05
C PRO A 30 12.71 -8.88 10.88
N MET A 31 12.98 -7.59 10.62
CA MET A 31 14.35 -7.05 10.58
C MET A 31 15.09 -7.16 11.91
N TRP A 32 14.40 -7.48 13.02
CA TRP A 32 15.04 -7.90 14.27
C TRP A 32 15.90 -9.16 14.15
N LEU A 33 15.76 -9.95 13.07
CA LEU A 33 16.70 -11.01 12.72
C LEU A 33 18.06 -10.46 12.24
N GLY A 34 18.08 -9.25 11.71
CA GLY A 34 19.22 -8.69 10.99
C GLY A 34 19.14 -8.95 9.48
N HIS A 35 19.90 -8.16 8.73
CA HIS A 35 19.93 -8.21 7.26
C HIS A 35 20.49 -9.51 6.69
N ASP A 36 21.33 -10.22 7.46
CA ASP A 36 21.89 -11.52 7.05
C ASP A 36 20.87 -12.66 7.18
N ASP A 37 20.09 -12.67 8.27
CA ASP A 37 19.16 -13.77 8.59
C ASP A 37 17.74 -13.55 8.06
N LEU A 38 17.35 -12.30 7.76
CA LEU A 38 16.03 -12.00 7.18
C LEU A 38 15.77 -12.73 5.84
N PRO A 39 16.71 -12.75 4.87
CA PRO A 39 16.59 -13.55 3.64
C PRO A 39 16.38 -15.05 3.91
N GLU A 40 17.06 -15.58 4.92
CA GLU A 40 17.05 -16.99 5.26
C GLU A 40 15.73 -17.43 5.91
N LEU A 41 14.88 -16.51 6.36
CA LEU A 41 13.61 -16.84 7.03
C LEU A 41 12.65 -17.66 6.14
N LEU A 42 12.72 -17.48 4.82
CA LEU A 42 11.93 -18.26 3.85
C LEU A 42 12.44 -19.69 3.67
N VAL A 43 13.75 -19.89 3.81
CA VAL A 43 14.42 -21.18 3.63
C VAL A 43 14.45 -21.96 4.94
N ASN A 44 14.62 -21.24 6.05
CA ASN A 44 14.67 -21.76 7.41
C ASN A 44 13.65 -21.06 8.33
N PRO A 45 12.38 -21.52 8.32
CA PRO A 45 11.32 -20.97 9.15
C PRO A 45 11.59 -21.03 10.67
N ARG A 46 12.58 -21.81 11.12
CA ARG A 46 12.99 -21.86 12.54
C ARG A 46 13.59 -20.56 13.04
N LEU A 47 14.07 -19.69 12.14
CA LEU A 47 14.55 -18.35 12.50
C LEU A 47 13.44 -17.51 13.16
N LEU A 48 12.16 -17.83 12.89
CA LEU A 48 11.03 -17.23 13.60
C LEU A 48 11.18 -17.30 15.13
N TRP A 49 11.82 -18.34 15.67
CA TRP A 49 12.05 -18.49 17.11
C TRP A 49 12.87 -17.36 17.71
N TRP A 50 13.77 -16.74 16.95
CA TRP A 50 14.58 -15.61 17.41
C TRP A 50 13.79 -14.30 17.48
N LEU A 51 12.68 -14.21 16.74
CA LEU A 51 11.74 -13.10 16.82
C LEU A 51 10.75 -13.24 17.98
N MET A 52 10.56 -14.45 18.51
CA MET A 52 9.61 -14.70 19.60
C MET A 52 10.18 -14.32 20.97
N ASP A 53 9.28 -13.95 21.89
CA ASP A 53 9.63 -13.89 23.31
C ASP A 53 9.92 -15.30 23.87
N ASP A 54 10.52 -15.38 25.05
CA ASP A 54 11.00 -16.66 25.58
C ASP A 54 9.87 -17.68 25.79
N ASP A 55 8.70 -17.23 26.27
CA ASP A 55 7.53 -18.10 26.50
C ASP A 55 6.95 -18.62 25.17
N SER A 56 6.76 -17.75 24.17
CA SER A 56 6.25 -18.13 22.85
C SER A 56 7.25 -18.99 22.09
N ARG A 57 8.55 -18.76 22.27
CA ARG A 57 9.62 -19.58 21.70
C ARG A 57 9.55 -21.01 22.21
N ILE A 58 9.48 -21.21 23.53
CA ILE A 58 9.35 -22.53 24.15
C ILE A 58 8.06 -23.22 23.67
N LYS A 59 6.94 -22.48 23.66
CA LYS A 59 5.65 -22.99 23.16
C LYS A 59 5.74 -23.41 21.69
N SER A 60 6.39 -22.61 20.84
CA SER A 60 6.55 -22.85 19.41
C SER A 60 7.41 -24.09 19.16
N MET A 61 8.60 -24.16 19.76
CA MET A 61 9.50 -25.32 19.67
C MET A 61 8.81 -26.61 20.11
N THR A 62 8.09 -26.57 21.24
CA THR A 62 7.32 -27.73 21.72
C THR A 62 6.23 -28.14 20.73
N THR A 63 5.52 -27.16 20.15
CA THR A 63 4.47 -27.43 19.15
C THR A 63 5.09 -28.07 17.90
N ALA A 64 6.21 -27.52 17.43
CA ALA A 64 6.93 -27.99 16.25
C ALA A 64 7.44 -29.42 16.41
N MET A 65 7.95 -29.78 17.59
CA MET A 65 8.44 -31.14 17.86
C MET A 65 7.31 -32.17 17.90
N ILE A 66 6.14 -31.82 18.44
CA ILE A 66 5.04 -32.77 18.63
C ILE A 66 4.18 -32.87 17.36
N ASN A 67 3.86 -31.74 16.74
CA ASN A 67 2.86 -31.64 15.69
C ASN A 67 3.40 -31.07 14.36
N GLY A 68 4.67 -30.64 14.29
CA GLY A 68 5.18 -29.89 13.15
C GLY A 68 4.58 -28.47 13.05
N GLY A 69 4.52 -27.94 11.83
CA GLY A 69 3.81 -26.68 11.54
C GLY A 69 4.57 -25.41 11.92
N VAL A 70 5.90 -25.39 11.82
CA VAL A 70 6.68 -24.14 11.93
C VAL A 70 6.36 -23.21 10.75
N ASP A 71 6.14 -23.79 9.56
CA ASP A 71 5.80 -23.04 8.35
C ASP A 71 4.44 -22.34 8.50
N ASP A 72 3.45 -23.03 9.08
CA ASP A 72 2.14 -22.44 9.39
C ASP A 72 2.26 -21.30 10.42
N GLN A 73 3.15 -21.45 11.39
CA GLN A 73 3.45 -20.40 12.36
C GLN A 73 4.13 -19.19 11.70
N LEU A 74 5.02 -19.43 10.74
CA LEU A 74 5.64 -18.37 9.95
C LEU A 74 4.59 -17.61 9.12
N VAL A 75 3.68 -18.32 8.45
CA VAL A 75 2.59 -17.69 7.69
C VAL A 75 1.71 -16.84 8.61
N ALA A 76 1.27 -17.40 9.74
CA ALA A 76 0.44 -16.67 10.70
C ALA A 76 1.15 -15.44 11.28
N TYR A 77 2.46 -15.54 11.54
CA TYR A 77 3.28 -14.42 11.97
C TYR A 77 3.35 -13.33 10.88
N LEU A 78 3.67 -13.71 9.64
CA LEU A 78 3.77 -12.77 8.51
C LEU A 78 2.46 -12.01 8.30
N GLU A 79 1.33 -12.72 8.34
CA GLU A 79 0.01 -12.10 8.24
C GLU A 79 -0.25 -11.09 9.37
N ALA A 80 0.10 -11.43 10.61
CA ALA A 80 -0.06 -10.55 11.76
C ALA A 80 0.81 -9.28 11.64
N VAL A 81 2.00 -9.40 11.07
CA VAL A 81 2.86 -8.25 10.75
C VAL A 81 2.54 -7.62 9.39
N GLY A 82 1.39 -7.91 8.77
CA GLY A 82 0.98 -7.27 7.51
C GLY A 82 1.90 -7.56 6.32
N LEU A 83 2.75 -8.57 6.45
CA LEU A 83 3.55 -9.15 5.39
C LEU A 83 2.85 -10.42 4.86
N SER A 84 3.35 -10.90 3.75
CA SER A 84 3.03 -12.20 3.18
C SER A 84 4.34 -12.84 2.75
N ILE A 85 4.34 -14.12 2.41
CA ILE A 85 5.54 -14.79 1.86
C ILE A 85 6.10 -13.99 0.68
N PHE A 86 5.24 -13.52 -0.23
CA PHE A 86 5.62 -12.69 -1.35
C PHE A 86 6.26 -11.35 -0.93
N LYS A 87 5.69 -10.69 0.09
CA LYS A 87 6.26 -9.45 0.61
C LYS A 87 7.59 -9.65 1.34
N LEU A 88 7.76 -10.79 2.01
CA LEU A 88 9.03 -11.15 2.61
C LEU A 88 10.10 -11.38 1.53
N ALA A 89 9.75 -12.08 0.44
CA ALA A 89 10.64 -12.22 -0.72
C ALA A 89 11.00 -10.87 -1.35
N LEU A 90 10.05 -9.92 -1.42
CA LEU A 90 10.35 -8.56 -1.86
C LEU A 90 11.27 -7.81 -0.89
N ALA A 91 11.15 -8.03 0.42
CA ALA A 91 12.10 -7.48 1.39
C ALA A 91 13.50 -8.05 1.17
N THR A 92 13.61 -9.34 0.84
CA THR A 92 14.87 -9.98 0.46
C THR A 92 15.46 -9.36 -0.80
N HIS A 93 14.66 -9.16 -1.85
CA HIS A 93 15.14 -8.45 -3.06
C HIS A 93 15.54 -7.00 -2.78
N ALA A 94 14.82 -6.31 -1.89
CA ALA A 94 15.20 -4.97 -1.45
C ALA A 94 16.56 -4.93 -0.75
N LEU A 95 16.93 -5.99 0.00
CA LEU A 95 18.27 -6.15 0.57
C LEU A 95 19.33 -6.44 -0.51
N GLU A 96 19.02 -7.30 -1.49
CA GLU A 96 19.92 -7.56 -2.62
C GLU A 96 20.20 -6.30 -3.46
N ASP A 97 19.21 -5.41 -3.54
CA ASP A 97 19.28 -4.12 -4.22
C ASP A 97 19.61 -2.94 -3.28
N ALA A 98 20.14 -3.19 -2.07
CA ALA A 98 20.31 -2.17 -1.04
C ALA A 98 21.06 -0.92 -1.55
N ASP A 99 22.12 -1.09 -2.34
CA ASP A 99 22.88 0.02 -2.93
C ASP A 99 22.04 0.92 -3.86
N LEU A 100 21.15 0.32 -4.65
CA LEU A 100 20.27 1.03 -5.56
C LEU A 100 19.12 1.68 -4.80
N LEU A 101 18.57 0.94 -3.84
CA LEU A 101 17.48 1.36 -2.99
C LEU A 101 17.89 2.56 -2.11
N GLU A 102 19.11 2.57 -1.57
CA GLU A 102 19.64 3.70 -0.79
C GLU A 102 19.53 5.00 -1.58
N VAL A 103 19.96 5.01 -2.84
CA VAL A 103 19.90 6.20 -3.69
C VAL A 103 18.46 6.65 -3.95
N ASP A 104 17.54 5.73 -4.16
CA ASP A 104 16.13 6.06 -4.41
C ASP A 104 15.39 6.49 -3.14
N LEU A 105 15.69 5.90 -1.98
CA LEU A 105 15.15 6.32 -0.68
C LEU A 105 15.65 7.71 -0.28
N LEU A 106 16.93 8.00 -0.49
CA LEU A 106 17.49 9.32 -0.18
C LEU A 106 16.82 10.44 -1.00
N ARG A 107 16.37 10.16 -2.23
CA ARG A 107 15.62 11.11 -3.06
C ARG A 107 14.26 11.49 -2.47
N ILE A 108 13.66 10.62 -1.67
CA ILE A 108 12.40 10.85 -0.97
C ILE A 108 12.61 11.21 0.52
N GLY A 109 13.85 11.45 0.94
CA GLY A 109 14.19 11.88 2.30
C GLY A 109 14.17 10.75 3.34
N VAL A 110 14.39 9.50 2.90
CA VAL A 110 14.42 8.31 3.76
C VAL A 110 15.83 7.71 3.73
N ASP A 111 16.38 7.36 4.89
CA ASP A 111 17.68 6.66 4.98
C ASP A 111 17.44 5.14 5.06
N ILE A 112 18.21 4.36 4.30
CA ILE A 112 18.14 2.90 4.37
C ILE A 112 18.63 2.37 5.73
N ARG A 113 19.52 3.11 6.40
CA ARG A 113 20.05 2.74 7.73
C ARG A 113 18.96 2.70 8.79
N ASP A 114 17.95 3.56 8.66
CA ASP A 114 16.77 3.57 9.52
C ASP A 114 15.96 2.27 9.43
N TRP A 115 16.15 1.48 8.37
CA TRP A 115 15.58 0.14 8.23
C TRP A 115 16.54 -0.94 8.67
N LEU A 116 17.82 -0.82 8.32
CA LEU A 116 18.83 -1.84 8.69
C LEU A 116 19.08 -1.90 10.20
N ASP A 117 18.79 -0.82 10.93
CA ASP A 117 18.71 -0.82 12.39
C ASP A 117 17.33 -1.34 12.84
N PRO A 118 17.24 -2.47 13.57
CA PRO A 118 15.96 -2.97 14.09
C PRO A 118 15.23 -2.03 15.05
N GLU A 119 15.96 -1.11 15.69
CA GLU A 119 15.40 -0.04 16.53
C GLU A 119 15.13 1.25 15.74
N GLY A 120 15.45 1.25 14.44
CA GLY A 120 15.23 2.37 13.55
C GLY A 120 13.75 2.63 13.25
N PRO A 121 13.42 3.85 12.77
CA PRO A 121 12.04 4.27 12.54
C PRO A 121 11.41 3.72 11.25
N LEU A 122 12.16 3.01 10.41
CA LEU A 122 11.69 2.56 9.10
C LEU A 122 11.45 1.04 9.10
N SER A 123 10.17 0.65 9.13
CA SER A 123 9.83 -0.77 9.18
C SER A 123 10.00 -1.50 7.85
N THR A 124 10.22 -2.82 7.90
CA THR A 124 10.23 -3.70 6.72
C THR A 124 8.94 -3.62 5.92
N ARG A 125 7.78 -3.47 6.57
CA ARG A 125 6.50 -3.26 5.87
C ARG A 125 6.54 -2.02 4.99
N ARG A 126 7.05 -0.91 5.53
CA ARG A 126 7.13 0.38 4.82
C ARG A 126 8.15 0.29 3.70
N VAL A 127 9.31 -0.31 3.93
CA VAL A 127 10.31 -0.54 2.88
C VAL A 127 9.74 -1.37 1.74
N VAL A 128 9.04 -2.47 2.04
CA VAL A 128 8.41 -3.29 0.98
C VAL A 128 7.39 -2.48 0.18
N ALA A 129 6.58 -1.64 0.83
CA ALA A 129 5.61 -0.80 0.13
C ALA A 129 6.30 0.24 -0.77
N LEU A 130 7.38 0.86 -0.30
CA LEU A 130 8.19 1.79 -1.10
C LEU A 130 8.90 1.07 -2.25
N TYR A 131 9.53 -0.06 -1.98
CA TYR A 131 10.24 -0.86 -2.97
C TYR A 131 9.30 -1.34 -4.09
N GLN A 132 8.06 -1.75 -3.75
CA GLN A 132 7.03 -2.05 -4.73
C GLN A 132 6.71 -0.86 -5.66
N ASP A 133 6.53 0.34 -5.10
CA ASP A 133 6.31 1.56 -5.89
C ASP A 133 7.53 1.88 -6.79
N LEU A 134 8.74 1.78 -6.25
CA LEU A 134 9.97 2.07 -7.00
C LEU A 134 10.20 1.07 -8.13
N LEU A 135 9.93 -0.22 -7.91
CA LEU A 135 10.03 -1.25 -8.94
C LEU A 135 9.12 -0.99 -10.14
N ASP A 136 7.99 -0.32 -9.95
CA ASP A 136 7.06 0.04 -11.01
C ASP A 136 7.44 1.36 -11.70
N ARG A 137 8.57 1.98 -11.34
CA ARG A 137 8.95 3.32 -11.81
C ARG A 137 10.31 3.29 -12.52
N PRO A 138 10.35 3.33 -13.86
CA PRO A 138 11.60 3.21 -14.62
C PRO A 138 12.58 4.39 -14.43
N GLU A 139 12.13 5.52 -13.85
CA GLU A 139 13.00 6.63 -13.47
C GLU A 139 13.85 6.35 -12.21
N THR A 140 13.47 5.34 -11.43
CA THR A 140 14.18 4.93 -10.21
C THR A 140 15.33 3.99 -10.59
N ARG A 141 16.38 3.91 -9.77
CA ARG A 141 17.50 2.98 -9.99
C ARG A 141 17.02 1.53 -9.92
N VAL A 142 16.19 1.22 -8.94
CA VAL A 142 15.60 -0.11 -8.74
C VAL A 142 14.70 -0.49 -9.92
N GLY A 143 13.77 0.38 -10.31
CA GLY A 143 12.89 0.15 -11.45
C GLY A 143 13.66 0.05 -12.76
N ALA A 144 14.65 0.91 -12.99
CA ALA A 144 15.51 0.84 -14.18
C ALA A 144 16.22 -0.51 -14.31
N LYS A 145 16.75 -1.07 -13.21
CA LYS A 145 17.34 -2.42 -13.19
C LYS A 145 16.31 -3.49 -13.57
N ARG A 146 15.09 -3.42 -13.03
CA ARG A 146 14.01 -4.37 -13.35
C ARG A 146 13.63 -4.35 -14.82
N PHE A 147 13.57 -3.17 -15.43
CA PHE A 147 13.20 -3.00 -16.85
C PHE A 147 14.38 -3.15 -17.82
N ASP A 148 15.59 -3.43 -17.32
CA ASP A 148 16.84 -3.48 -18.09
C ASP A 148 17.08 -2.21 -18.93
N VAL A 149 16.78 -1.06 -18.34
CA VAL A 149 16.98 0.27 -18.96
C VAL A 149 17.98 1.07 -18.14
N LYS A 150 18.68 2.01 -18.78
CA LYS A 150 19.44 3.01 -18.03
C LYS A 150 18.46 3.89 -17.25
N PRO A 151 18.74 4.29 -16.00
CA PRO A 151 17.89 5.23 -15.27
C PRO A 151 17.74 6.51 -16.09
N ILE A 152 16.51 6.81 -16.51
CA ILE A 152 16.26 7.90 -17.46
C ILE A 152 15.89 9.17 -16.68
N ASP A 153 16.52 10.29 -17.03
CA ASP A 153 16.08 11.64 -16.67
C ASP A 153 14.61 11.86 -17.12
N LYS A 154 13.80 12.65 -16.40
CA LYS A 154 12.46 13.08 -16.84
C LYS A 154 12.42 13.52 -18.31
N ALA A 155 13.47 14.19 -18.81
CA ALA A 155 13.58 14.59 -20.21
C ALA A 155 13.77 13.40 -21.16
N GLY A 156 14.54 12.38 -20.77
CA GLY A 156 14.68 11.16 -21.55
C GLY A 156 13.43 10.28 -21.49
N LEU A 157 12.70 10.29 -20.37
CA LEU A 157 11.43 9.58 -20.23
C LEU A 157 10.36 10.21 -21.13
N ALA A 158 10.32 11.55 -21.20
CA ALA A 158 9.52 12.28 -22.17
C ALA A 158 9.92 11.97 -23.63
N ALA A 159 11.23 11.82 -23.92
CA ALA A 159 11.70 11.47 -25.26
C ALA A 159 11.36 10.03 -25.66
N VAL A 160 11.42 9.08 -24.73
CA VAL A 160 10.98 7.69 -24.95
C VAL A 160 9.45 7.62 -25.12
N LEU A 161 8.68 8.37 -24.31
CA LEU A 161 7.23 8.54 -24.48
C LEU A 161 6.87 9.15 -25.85
N PHE A 162 7.65 10.13 -26.29
CA PHE A 162 7.48 10.75 -27.61
C PHE A 162 7.82 9.76 -28.74
N HIS A 163 8.90 8.99 -28.63
CA HIS A 163 9.30 8.07 -29.70
C HIS A 163 8.43 6.81 -29.81
N THR A 164 7.96 6.28 -28.69
CA THR A 164 7.11 5.07 -28.65
C THR A 164 5.70 5.33 -29.16
N SER A 165 5.19 6.57 -29.09
CA SER A 165 3.91 6.96 -29.69
C SER A 165 3.91 7.01 -31.23
N PHE A 166 5.07 6.82 -31.88
CA PHE A 166 5.21 6.72 -33.33
C PHE A 166 5.65 5.33 -33.84
N MET A 167 5.78 4.32 -32.96
CA MET A 167 6.12 2.96 -33.39
C MET A 167 4.87 2.10 -33.65
N ASP A 168 5.00 1.19 -34.63
CA ASP A 168 3.93 0.44 -35.28
C ASP A 168 2.90 -0.23 -34.34
N GLN A 169 1.67 -0.32 -34.85
CA GLN A 169 0.53 -0.99 -34.24
C GLN A 169 0.87 -2.44 -33.85
N GLY A 170 1.20 -2.68 -32.59
CA GLY A 170 1.43 -4.04 -32.07
C GLY A 170 2.33 -4.14 -30.85
N PHE A 171 3.05 -3.07 -30.45
CA PHE A 171 3.81 -3.05 -29.20
C PHE A 171 3.02 -2.32 -28.10
N GLU A 172 2.25 -3.08 -27.30
CA GLU A 172 1.63 -2.56 -26.08
C GLU A 172 2.67 -2.53 -24.95
N HIS A 173 3.18 -1.34 -24.65
CA HIS A 173 4.05 -1.12 -23.51
C HIS A 173 3.21 -1.00 -22.23
N SER A 174 3.52 -1.73 -21.15
CA SER A 174 2.69 -1.83 -19.95
C SER A 174 2.35 -0.50 -19.23
N PHE A 175 3.09 0.58 -19.53
CA PHE A 175 2.83 1.94 -19.01
C PHE A 175 2.08 2.86 -19.98
N ILE A 176 2.01 2.49 -21.26
CA ILE A 176 1.37 3.31 -22.28
C ILE A 176 0.02 2.67 -22.52
N LYS A 177 -1.03 3.31 -22.01
CA LYS A 177 -2.41 2.99 -22.39
C LYS A 177 -2.47 2.96 -23.91
N SER A 178 -2.96 1.86 -24.47
CA SER A 178 -3.08 1.76 -25.92
C SER A 178 -3.92 2.95 -26.42
N PRO A 179 -3.72 3.41 -27.67
CA PRO A 179 -4.60 4.44 -28.25
C PRO A 179 -6.08 4.08 -28.09
N THR A 180 -6.40 2.79 -28.17
CA THR A 180 -7.70 2.21 -27.89
C THR A 180 -8.17 2.37 -26.43
N ASP A 181 -7.29 2.19 -25.44
CA ASP A 181 -7.63 2.41 -24.03
C ASP A 181 -7.86 3.89 -23.72
N LEU A 182 -7.10 4.79 -24.35
CA LEU A 182 -7.28 6.24 -24.22
C LEU A 182 -8.60 6.69 -24.85
N GLU A 183 -8.97 6.13 -26.00
CA GLU A 183 -10.28 6.37 -26.62
C GLU A 183 -11.44 5.85 -25.77
N GLN A 184 -11.29 4.65 -25.19
CA GLN A 184 -12.29 4.10 -24.28
C GLN A 184 -12.46 4.94 -23.02
N GLU A 185 -11.36 5.43 -22.44
CA GLU A 185 -11.40 6.28 -21.25
C GLU A 185 -11.97 7.67 -21.54
N ALA A 186 -11.66 8.25 -22.71
CA ALA A 186 -12.27 9.49 -23.17
C ALA A 186 -13.78 9.33 -23.39
N GLU A 187 -14.23 8.21 -23.95
CA GLU A 187 -15.65 7.93 -24.12
C GLU A 187 -16.35 7.68 -22.78
N GLN A 188 -15.71 6.96 -21.85
CA GLN A 188 -16.22 6.78 -20.49
C GLN A 188 -16.31 8.10 -19.74
N ALA A 189 -15.32 8.99 -19.89
CA ALA A 189 -15.35 10.34 -19.33
C ALA A 189 -16.49 11.18 -19.93
N ARG A 190 -16.74 11.05 -21.24
CA ARG A 190 -17.87 11.72 -21.92
C ARG A 190 -19.22 11.21 -21.41
N ILE A 191 -19.38 9.89 -21.27
CA ILE A 191 -20.58 9.27 -20.70
C ILE A 191 -20.78 9.69 -19.23
N ALA A 192 -19.71 9.76 -18.45
CA ALA A 192 -19.76 10.21 -17.05
C ALA A 192 -20.13 11.70 -16.94
N ALA A 193 -19.60 12.55 -17.83
CA ALA A 193 -19.96 13.96 -17.91
C ALA A 193 -21.44 14.14 -18.29
N GLN A 194 -21.93 13.42 -19.31
CA GLN A 194 -23.36 13.43 -19.67
C GLN A 194 -24.26 12.93 -18.53
N LYS A 195 -23.84 11.89 -17.78
CA LYS A 195 -24.56 11.44 -16.59
C LYS A 195 -24.59 12.52 -15.50
N ARG A 196 -23.49 13.24 -15.28
CA ARG A 196 -23.44 14.37 -14.33
C ARG A 196 -24.34 15.52 -14.77
N GLU A 197 -24.38 15.86 -16.05
CA GLU A 197 -25.29 16.88 -16.57
C GLU A 197 -26.76 16.49 -16.42
N ARG A 198 -27.11 15.23 -16.72
CA ARG A 198 -28.48 14.71 -16.49
C ARG A 198 -28.87 14.76 -15.01
N MET A 199 -28.00 14.31 -14.11
CA MET A 199 -28.23 14.43 -12.67
C MET A 199 -28.38 15.89 -12.21
N THR A 200 -27.64 16.82 -12.82
CA THR A 200 -27.75 18.25 -12.50
C THR A 200 -29.06 18.86 -13.03
N GLN A 201 -29.52 18.44 -14.22
CA GLN A 201 -30.81 18.84 -14.78
C GLN A 201 -31.99 18.24 -14.00
N ASP A 202 -31.93 16.97 -13.61
CA ASP A 202 -32.96 16.32 -12.80
C ASP A 202 -33.04 16.95 -11.40
N ARG A 203 -31.91 17.29 -10.79
CA ARG A 203 -31.89 18.03 -9.52
C ARG A 203 -32.49 19.43 -9.66
N ARG A 204 -32.34 20.07 -10.82
CA ARG A 204 -32.99 21.36 -11.17
C ARG A 204 -34.49 21.21 -11.42
N ARG A 205 -34.94 20.07 -11.99
CA ARG A 205 -36.35 19.75 -12.23
C ARG A 205 -37.11 19.39 -10.95
N VAL A 206 -36.50 18.61 -10.05
CA VAL A 206 -37.08 18.26 -8.74
C VAL A 206 -37.19 19.49 -7.83
N LEU A 207 -36.29 20.48 -7.96
CA LEU A 207 -36.44 21.79 -7.30
C LEU A 207 -37.51 22.69 -7.97
N SER A 208 -38.00 22.33 -9.15
CA SER A 208 -39.05 23.06 -9.87
C SER A 208 -40.39 22.34 -9.89
N ASP A 209 -40.58 21.31 -9.06
CA ASP A 209 -41.83 20.55 -9.01
C ASP A 209 -42.97 21.41 -8.43
N GLY A 210 -43.59 22.17 -9.34
CA GLY A 210 -45.04 22.25 -9.47
C GLY A 210 -45.82 23.22 -8.59
N SER A 211 -45.23 23.92 -7.61
CA SER A 211 -46.01 24.80 -6.72
C SER A 211 -45.87 26.31 -6.96
N GLY A 212 -44.91 26.75 -7.78
CA GLY A 212 -44.75 28.18 -8.11
C GLY A 212 -44.54 29.10 -6.90
N ARG A 213 -44.23 28.57 -5.70
CA ARG A 213 -43.94 29.35 -4.51
C ARG A 213 -42.43 29.38 -4.26
N SER A 214 -41.88 30.58 -4.20
CA SER A 214 -40.47 30.81 -3.92
C SER A 214 -40.11 30.28 -2.52
N PHE A 215 -38.87 29.80 -2.39
CA PHE A 215 -38.24 29.34 -1.14
C PHE A 215 -38.26 30.39 0.00
N GLU A 216 -38.61 31.64 -0.28
CA GLU A 216 -38.81 32.71 0.73
C GLU A 216 -40.03 32.42 1.64
N SER A 217 -41.02 31.67 1.15
CA SER A 217 -42.22 31.33 1.93
C SER A 217 -41.96 30.27 3.02
N SER A 218 -41.02 29.33 2.80
CA SER A 218 -40.73 28.27 3.78
C SER A 218 -39.83 28.74 4.92
N GLN A 219 -38.96 29.73 4.68
CA GLN A 219 -38.17 30.37 5.74
C GLN A 219 -39.03 31.24 6.66
N SER A 220 -40.01 31.96 6.10
CA SER A 220 -40.92 32.81 6.89
C SER A 220 -41.90 31.99 7.74
N GLU A 221 -42.35 30.84 7.24
CA GLU A 221 -43.21 29.92 8.00
C GLU A 221 -42.44 29.20 9.13
N SER A 222 -41.17 28.84 8.88
CA SER A 222 -40.28 28.26 9.90
C SER A 222 -39.88 29.27 10.99
N LEU A 223 -39.70 30.55 10.62
CA LEU A 223 -39.44 31.64 11.58
C LEU A 223 -40.66 31.94 12.47
N ARG A 224 -41.88 31.92 11.91
CA ARG A 224 -43.11 32.07 12.71
C ARG A 224 -43.31 30.94 13.71
N MET A 225 -43.04 29.70 13.32
CA MET A 225 -43.12 28.56 14.25
C MET A 225 -42.09 28.63 15.37
N LEU A 226 -40.95 29.30 15.15
CA LEU A 226 -39.94 29.54 16.19
C LEU A 226 -40.38 30.65 17.16
N GLU A 227 -41.04 31.70 16.69
CA GLU A 227 -41.62 32.75 17.55
C GLU A 227 -42.78 32.23 18.42
N GLU A 228 -43.56 31.25 17.94
CA GLU A 228 -44.61 30.60 18.74
C GLU A 228 -44.07 29.61 19.80
N LEU A 229 -42.78 29.27 19.75
CA LEU A 229 -42.11 28.35 20.68
C LEU A 229 -41.30 29.06 21.77
N GLU A 230 -41.22 30.40 21.79
CA GLU A 230 -40.65 31.16 22.90
C GLU A 230 -41.72 31.42 23.99
N PRO A 231 -41.64 30.78 25.17
CA PRO A 231 -42.56 31.04 26.26
C PRO A 231 -42.17 32.33 27.00
N THR A 232 -43.16 33.16 27.33
CA THR A 232 -43.05 34.15 28.43
C THR A 232 -42.86 33.45 29.77
#